data_AF-A0A6B3ULF5-F1
#
_entry.id   AF-A0A6B3ULF5-F1
#
_cell.length_a   1.000
_cell.length_b   1.000
_cell.length_c   1.000
_cell.angle_alpha   90.00
_cell.angle_beta   90.00
_cell.angle_gamma   90.00
#
_symmetry.space_group_name_H-M   'P 1'
#
loop_
_entity.id
_entity.type
_entity.pdbx_description
1 polymer ?
#
loop_
_entity_poly.entity_id
_entity_poly.type
_entity_poly.pdbx_seq_one_letter_code
_entity_poly.pdbx_strand_id
1 'polypeptide(L)'
;MHRRIGIQLALILCLGATVFTGKAHAQSIFGFKVGEDFKVAAKAHPRPSDMEAQGAFAVVKWDLSSGNSVSVTASPQTGRIVFIESDWGGDPTSAVTEAPGLKFGATTLADIRQKFQSNGFGFRSNAVQVIGEDLVSINCYQIDGDPDLIAVFVTTLPIKDVPTVAGKPKPDTGRGHLDAVMLASLAYLKETWGEDRIFDAAHHPVAWK
;
A
#
# COMPACT_ATOMS: atom_id res chain seq x y z
N MET A 1 -41.39 44.84 55.82
CA MET A 1 -41.01 43.82 56.82
C MET A 1 -40.47 42.61 56.07
N HIS A 2 -39.23 42.21 56.37
CA HIS A 2 -38.49 41.00 55.99
C HIS A 2 -37.88 40.80 54.57
N ARG A 3 -36.56 40.57 54.61
CA ARG A 3 -35.57 40.23 53.56
C ARG A 3 -35.57 38.72 53.26
N ARG A 4 -35.10 38.32 52.07
CA ARG A 4 -33.83 37.54 51.78
C ARG A 4 -33.86 37.02 50.31
N ILE A 5 -32.92 37.42 49.45
CA ILE A 5 -31.65 36.75 49.01
C ILE A 5 -31.86 35.50 48.14
N GLY A 6 -31.25 35.48 46.93
CA GLY A 6 -30.88 34.21 46.26
C GLY A 6 -30.65 34.22 44.74
N ILE A 7 -29.45 34.65 44.30
CA ILE A 7 -28.57 34.03 43.28
C ILE A 7 -29.03 33.92 41.80
N GLN A 8 -28.24 34.57 40.93
CA GLN A 8 -28.16 34.32 39.48
C GLN A 8 -27.51 32.96 39.17
N LEU A 9 -27.98 32.27 38.12
CA LEU A 9 -27.12 31.39 37.31
C LEU A 9 -27.57 31.42 35.85
N ALA A 10 -26.67 31.91 34.99
CA ALA A 10 -26.75 31.79 33.54
C ALA A 10 -26.42 30.35 33.13
N LEU A 11 -27.18 29.80 32.17
CA LEU A 11 -26.77 28.59 31.46
C LEU A 11 -26.40 28.96 30.02
N ILE A 12 -25.10 28.85 29.76
CA ILE A 12 -24.45 28.98 28.45
C ILE A 12 -24.78 27.71 27.65
N LEU A 13 -25.46 27.85 26.51
CA LEU A 13 -25.49 26.81 25.49
C LEU A 13 -24.13 26.80 24.78
N CYS A 14 -23.25 25.87 25.16
CA CYS A 14 -22.07 25.56 24.36
C CYS A 14 -22.47 24.66 23.18
N LEU A 15 -22.37 25.20 21.97
CA LEU A 15 -22.31 24.46 20.71
C LEU A 15 -21.17 23.43 20.78
N GLY A 16 -21.51 22.15 20.79
CA GLY A 16 -20.57 21.06 20.58
C GLY A 16 -20.56 20.62 19.13
N ALA A 17 -19.88 21.37 18.25
CA ALA A 17 -19.50 20.85 16.94
C ALA A 17 -18.26 19.97 17.12
N THR A 18 -18.46 18.66 17.29
CA THR A 18 -17.37 17.69 17.21
C THR A 18 -16.88 17.63 15.76
N VAL A 19 -15.83 18.41 15.48
CA VAL A 19 -15.01 18.22 14.29
C VAL A 19 -14.20 16.95 14.54
N PHE A 20 -14.62 15.84 13.92
CA PHE A 20 -13.76 14.67 13.77
C PHE A 20 -12.61 15.05 12.82
N THR A 21 -11.55 15.65 13.34
CA THR A 21 -10.27 15.74 12.62
C THR A 21 -9.56 14.39 12.76
N GLY A 22 -10.11 13.36 12.13
CA GLY A 22 -9.32 12.19 11.79
C GLY A 22 -8.24 12.67 10.83
N LYS A 23 -7.00 12.82 11.29
CA LYS A 23 -5.86 13.03 10.40
C LYS A 23 -5.76 11.76 9.56
N ALA A 24 -6.36 11.76 8.37
CA ALA A 24 -5.99 10.83 7.33
C ALA A 24 -4.50 11.08 7.07
N HIS A 25 -3.63 10.27 7.67
CA HIS A 25 -2.24 10.21 7.26
C HIS A 25 -2.27 9.69 5.85
N ALA A 26 -2.26 10.58 4.86
CA ALA A 26 -2.21 10.17 3.47
C ALA A 26 -0.96 9.32 3.29
N GLN A 27 -1.18 8.04 3.02
CA GLN A 27 -0.13 7.03 2.91
C GLN A 27 0.75 7.39 1.72
N SER A 28 2.06 7.30 1.91
CA SER A 28 3.01 7.70 0.88
C SER A 28 4.18 6.74 0.77
N ILE A 29 4.66 6.56 -0.46
CA ILE A 29 5.92 5.90 -0.79
C ILE A 29 6.80 6.96 -1.43
N PHE A 30 8.02 7.15 -0.91
CA PHE A 30 8.95 8.18 -1.39
C PHE A 30 8.30 9.57 -1.57
N GLY A 31 7.42 9.96 -0.64
CA GLY A 31 6.72 11.25 -0.68
C GLY A 31 5.51 11.33 -1.62
N PHE A 32 5.33 10.37 -2.54
CA PHE A 32 4.19 10.29 -3.44
C PHE A 32 2.96 9.69 -2.78
N LYS A 33 1.76 10.13 -3.20
CA LYS A 33 0.45 9.69 -2.69
C LYS A 33 -0.49 9.39 -3.84
N VAL A 34 -1.19 8.25 -3.75
CA VAL A 34 -2.27 7.94 -4.69
C VAL A 34 -3.34 9.04 -4.63
N GLY A 35 -3.81 9.47 -5.79
CA GLY A 35 -4.82 10.51 -5.96
C GLY A 35 -4.26 11.93 -6.08
N GLU A 36 -2.99 12.19 -5.78
CA GLU A 36 -2.41 13.53 -5.95
C GLU A 36 -2.09 13.84 -7.42
N ASP A 37 -1.93 15.13 -7.75
CA ASP A 37 -1.51 15.54 -9.09
C ASP A 37 -0.02 15.20 -9.31
N PHE A 38 0.25 14.36 -10.31
CA PHE A 38 1.61 13.88 -10.57
C PHE A 38 2.59 15.01 -10.90
N LYS A 39 2.16 16.01 -11.68
CA LYS A 39 3.02 17.14 -12.09
C LYS A 39 3.34 18.06 -10.92
N VAL A 40 2.46 18.17 -9.94
CA VAL A 40 2.70 18.92 -8.70
C VAL A 40 3.65 18.13 -7.81
N ALA A 41 3.36 16.86 -7.55
CA ALA A 41 4.17 16.01 -6.68
C ALA A 41 5.60 15.86 -7.18
N ALA A 42 5.78 15.56 -8.46
CA ALA A 42 7.10 15.33 -9.07
C ALA A 42 8.06 16.53 -8.97
N LYS A 43 7.57 17.76 -8.74
CA LYS A 43 8.43 18.94 -8.55
C LYS A 43 9.28 18.87 -7.27
N ALA A 44 8.85 18.10 -6.29
CA ALA A 44 9.57 17.91 -5.03
C ALA A 44 10.67 16.84 -5.13
N HIS A 45 10.77 16.12 -6.26
CA HIS A 45 11.67 14.99 -6.43
C HIS A 45 12.82 15.31 -7.40
N PRO A 46 13.94 14.56 -7.31
CA PRO A 46 15.00 14.62 -8.31
C PRO A 46 14.49 14.28 -9.71
N ARG A 47 15.36 14.51 -10.71
CA ARG A 47 15.09 14.05 -12.07
C ARG A 47 14.92 12.52 -12.06
N PRO A 48 13.87 11.98 -12.71
CA PRO A 48 13.69 10.54 -12.82
C PRO A 48 14.80 9.89 -13.65
N SER A 49 15.10 8.62 -13.35
CA SER A 49 16.05 7.81 -14.09
C SER A 49 15.45 7.30 -15.39
N ASP A 50 14.13 7.05 -15.42
CA ASP A 50 13.44 6.58 -16.61
C ASP A 50 12.00 7.08 -16.71
N MET A 51 11.46 7.07 -17.92
CA MET A 51 10.07 7.38 -18.24
C MET A 51 9.60 6.49 -19.38
N GLU A 52 8.55 5.72 -19.13
CA GLU A 52 7.98 4.80 -20.10
C GLU A 52 6.46 4.95 -20.24
N ALA A 53 5.94 4.50 -21.38
CA ALA A 53 4.51 4.38 -21.60
C ALA A 53 4.10 2.92 -21.41
N GLN A 54 3.15 2.67 -20.50
CA GLN A 54 2.55 1.37 -20.28
C GLN A 54 1.09 1.40 -20.71
N GLY A 55 0.85 1.01 -21.97
CA GLY A 55 -0.46 1.20 -22.60
C GLY A 55 -0.81 2.68 -22.69
N ALA A 56 -1.93 3.07 -22.07
CA ALA A 56 -2.34 4.48 -21.99
C ALA A 56 -1.70 5.24 -20.82
N PHE A 57 -1.03 4.54 -19.90
CA PHE A 57 -0.46 5.13 -18.69
C PHE A 57 0.97 5.59 -18.91
N ALA A 58 1.35 6.68 -18.23
CA ALA A 58 2.75 7.09 -18.11
C ALA A 58 3.29 6.55 -16.78
N VAL A 59 4.43 5.87 -16.85
CA VAL A 59 5.18 5.38 -15.70
C VAL A 59 6.49 6.15 -15.63
N VAL A 60 6.81 6.67 -14.45
CA VAL A 60 8.04 7.41 -14.20
C VAL A 60 8.79 6.74 -13.07
N LYS A 61 10.09 6.51 -13.26
CA LYS A 61 10.93 5.73 -12.35
C LYS A 61 12.07 6.57 -11.77
N TRP A 62 12.39 6.32 -10.52
CA TRP A 62 13.56 6.84 -9.81
C TRP A 62 14.37 5.68 -9.23
N ASP A 63 15.62 5.56 -9.64
CA ASP A 63 16.59 4.71 -8.95
C ASP A 63 17.18 5.49 -7.77
N LEU A 64 17.07 4.91 -6.58
CA LEU A 64 17.52 5.53 -5.34
C LEU A 64 18.99 5.20 -5.10
N SER A 65 19.68 6.04 -4.32
CA SER A 65 21.09 5.79 -3.96
C SER A 65 21.28 4.53 -3.10
N SER A 66 20.20 3.98 -2.55
CA SER A 66 20.19 2.70 -1.84
C SER A 66 20.23 1.49 -2.79
N GLY A 67 20.02 1.69 -4.09
CA GLY A 67 19.83 0.60 -5.06
C GLY A 67 18.38 0.14 -5.20
N ASN A 68 17.47 0.58 -4.32
CA ASN A 68 16.03 0.39 -4.50
C ASN A 68 15.53 1.31 -5.61
N SER A 69 14.34 1.04 -6.13
CA SER A 69 13.69 1.92 -7.08
C SER A 69 12.26 2.25 -6.68
N VAL A 70 11.77 3.38 -7.16
CA VAL A 70 10.37 3.80 -7.01
C VAL A 70 9.81 4.11 -8.39
N SER A 71 8.65 3.56 -8.70
CA SER A 71 7.89 3.89 -9.90
C SER A 71 6.54 4.50 -9.54
N VAL A 72 6.09 5.44 -10.37
CA VAL A 72 4.82 6.12 -10.22
C VAL A 72 4.08 6.10 -11.54
N THR A 73 2.82 5.66 -11.50
CA THR A 73 1.92 5.65 -12.65
C THR A 73 0.84 6.70 -12.48
N ALA A 74 0.66 7.53 -13.51
CA ALA A 74 -0.38 8.55 -13.54
C ALA A 74 -1.50 8.20 -14.54
N SER A 75 -2.75 8.45 -14.15
CA SER A 75 -3.90 8.33 -15.04
C SER A 75 -3.79 9.34 -16.19
N PRO A 76 -3.87 8.91 -17.45
CA PRO A 76 -3.83 9.84 -18.59
C PRO A 76 -5.06 10.76 -18.64
N GLN A 77 -6.17 10.35 -18.05
CA GLN A 77 -7.44 11.07 -18.06
C GLN A 77 -7.45 12.23 -17.05
N THR A 78 -6.84 12.02 -15.88
CA THR A 78 -6.91 12.97 -14.76
C THR A 78 -5.57 13.59 -14.39
N GLY A 79 -4.45 13.03 -14.85
CA GLY A 79 -3.10 13.42 -14.43
C GLY A 79 -2.77 13.06 -12.97
N ARG A 80 -3.65 12.32 -12.29
CA ARG A 80 -3.47 11.92 -10.88
C ARG A 80 -2.73 10.60 -10.77
N ILE A 81 -1.95 10.45 -9.69
CA ILE A 81 -1.25 9.20 -9.37
C ILE A 81 -2.28 8.12 -9.07
N VAL A 82 -2.15 6.96 -9.72
CA VAL A 82 -3.05 5.80 -9.53
C VAL A 82 -2.33 4.57 -9.00
N PHE A 83 -1.00 4.56 -9.07
CA PHE A 83 -0.15 3.47 -8.61
C PHE A 83 1.23 4.01 -8.26
N ILE A 84 1.78 3.51 -7.17
CA ILE A 84 3.15 3.76 -6.71
C ILE A 84 3.72 2.43 -6.28
N GLU A 85 4.93 2.11 -6.69
CA GLU A 85 5.65 0.91 -6.29
C GLU A 85 7.05 1.30 -5.79
N SER A 86 7.45 0.71 -4.67
CA SER A 86 8.84 0.66 -4.25
C SER A 86 9.33 -0.77 -4.35
N ASP A 87 10.41 -0.95 -5.10
CA ASP A 87 11.02 -2.23 -5.46
C ASP A 87 12.42 -2.32 -4.85
N TRP A 88 12.74 -3.48 -4.27
CA TRP A 88 14.00 -3.73 -3.59
C TRP A 88 15.11 -4.04 -4.57
N GLY A 89 16.26 -3.37 -4.43
CA GLY A 89 17.44 -3.64 -5.25
C GLY A 89 18.19 -4.91 -4.89
N GLY A 90 17.70 -5.73 -3.96
CA GLY A 90 18.33 -6.96 -3.49
C GLY A 90 19.50 -6.77 -2.51
N ASP A 91 19.88 -5.53 -2.18
CA ASP A 91 20.95 -5.26 -1.20
C ASP A 91 20.38 -5.30 0.24
N PRO A 92 20.84 -6.23 1.11
CA PRO A 92 20.39 -6.33 2.49
C PRO A 92 20.68 -5.08 3.34
N THR A 93 21.66 -4.26 2.95
CA THR A 93 21.98 -3.01 3.63
C THR A 93 20.97 -1.88 3.32
N SER A 94 20.15 -2.09 2.29
CA SER A 94 19.11 -1.17 1.79
C SER A 94 17.69 -1.68 2.00
N ALA A 95 17.49 -2.50 3.03
CA ALA A 95 16.22 -3.17 3.34
C ALA A 95 15.09 -2.27 3.88
N VAL A 96 15.29 -0.94 3.94
CA VAL A 96 14.28 -0.02 4.51
C VAL A 96 13.11 0.14 3.53
N THR A 97 11.88 0.13 4.05
CA THR A 97 10.66 0.39 3.29
C THR A 97 9.86 1.51 3.95
N GLU A 98 9.00 2.17 3.19
CA GLU A 98 8.01 3.14 3.67
C GLU A 98 6.77 2.48 4.28
N ALA A 99 6.65 1.15 4.22
CA ALA A 99 5.62 0.41 4.95
C ALA A 99 6.04 0.22 6.42
N PRO A 100 5.35 0.86 7.39
CA PRO A 100 5.83 0.91 8.77
C PRO A 100 6.03 -0.47 9.41
N GLY A 101 7.25 -0.72 9.88
CA GLY A 101 7.62 -1.97 10.55
C GLY A 101 7.95 -3.14 9.61
N LEU A 102 7.95 -2.94 8.30
CA LEU A 102 8.34 -3.95 7.31
C LEU A 102 9.68 -3.60 6.67
N LYS A 103 10.42 -4.64 6.29
CA LYS A 103 11.77 -4.56 5.72
C LYS A 103 11.89 -5.48 4.51
N PHE A 104 12.44 -4.97 3.42
CA PHE A 104 12.75 -5.77 2.24
C PHE A 104 13.75 -6.88 2.58
N GLY A 105 13.63 -8.03 1.92
CA GLY A 105 14.51 -9.19 2.11
C GLY A 105 14.45 -9.87 3.48
N ALA A 106 13.73 -9.31 4.45
CA ALA A 106 13.68 -9.81 5.83
C ALA A 106 12.25 -10.16 6.24
N THR A 107 11.29 -9.27 6.00
CA THR A 107 9.87 -9.51 6.32
C THR A 107 9.32 -10.65 5.47
N THR A 108 8.74 -11.66 6.10
CA THR A 108 8.11 -12.79 5.42
C THR A 108 6.62 -12.54 5.14
N LEU A 109 6.02 -13.35 4.28
CA LEU A 109 4.56 -13.37 4.11
C LEU A 109 3.82 -13.70 5.42
N ALA A 110 4.40 -14.56 6.28
CA ALA A 110 3.86 -14.85 7.60
C ALA A 110 3.86 -13.60 8.49
N ASP A 111 4.94 -12.80 8.47
CA ASP A 111 5.03 -11.55 9.24
C ASP A 111 3.99 -10.53 8.77
N ILE A 112 3.78 -10.40 7.46
CA ILE A 112 2.76 -9.50 6.88
C ILE A 112 1.37 -9.91 7.36
N ARG A 113 1.04 -11.20 7.25
CA ARG A 113 -0.25 -11.75 7.72
C ARG A 113 -0.44 -11.58 9.22
N GLN A 114 0.63 -11.75 10.00
CA GLN A 114 0.60 -11.51 11.44
C GLN A 114 0.39 -10.04 11.76
N LYS A 115 1.06 -9.11 11.05
CA LYS A 115 0.86 -7.67 11.26
C LYS A 115 -0.59 -7.26 10.99
N PHE A 116 -1.19 -7.79 9.93
CA PHE A 116 -2.55 -7.41 9.50
C PHE A 116 -3.66 -8.38 9.93
N GLN A 117 -3.32 -9.43 10.69
CA GLN A 117 -4.26 -10.43 11.21
C GLN A 117 -5.17 -11.06 10.12
N SER A 118 -4.69 -11.12 8.88
CA SER A 118 -5.42 -11.64 7.71
C SER A 118 -4.46 -11.88 6.56
N ASN A 119 -4.86 -12.70 5.58
CA ASN A 119 -4.21 -12.75 4.27
C ASN A 119 -4.65 -11.59 3.33
N GLY A 120 -5.57 -10.75 3.77
CA GLY A 120 -6.15 -9.68 2.96
C GLY A 120 -6.98 -10.25 1.82
N PHE A 121 -6.76 -9.74 0.62
CA PHE A 121 -7.35 -10.29 -0.60
C PHE A 121 -6.31 -10.40 -1.71
N GLY A 122 -6.64 -11.18 -2.73
CA GLY A 122 -5.85 -11.26 -3.97
C GLY A 122 -6.75 -11.18 -5.18
N PHE A 123 -6.19 -10.70 -6.29
CA PHE A 123 -6.84 -10.81 -7.60
C PHE A 123 -6.64 -12.23 -8.14
N ARG A 124 -7.71 -12.91 -8.56
CA ARG A 124 -7.70 -14.34 -8.89
C ARG A 124 -6.60 -14.72 -9.88
N SER A 125 -6.36 -13.87 -10.87
CA SER A 125 -5.37 -14.09 -11.92
C SER A 125 -3.93 -13.70 -11.52
N ASN A 126 -3.75 -12.98 -10.40
CA ASN A 126 -2.47 -12.35 -10.05
C ASN A 126 -1.95 -12.73 -8.65
N ALA A 127 -2.74 -13.41 -7.81
CA ALA A 127 -2.40 -13.66 -6.41
C ALA A 127 -1.10 -14.46 -6.22
N VAL A 128 -0.77 -15.37 -7.14
CA VAL A 128 0.49 -16.13 -7.14
C VAL A 128 0.94 -16.34 -8.59
N GLN A 129 2.18 -16.01 -8.90
CA GLN A 129 2.74 -16.09 -10.24
C GLN A 129 4.16 -16.67 -10.20
N VAL A 130 4.58 -17.31 -11.29
CA VAL A 130 5.99 -17.64 -11.50
C VAL A 130 6.53 -16.61 -12.47
N ILE A 131 7.50 -15.82 -12.02
CA ILE A 131 8.15 -14.77 -12.82
C ILE A 131 9.64 -15.05 -12.80
N GLY A 132 10.21 -15.33 -13.98
CA GLY A 132 11.60 -15.76 -14.08
C GLY A 132 11.87 -17.01 -13.25
N GLU A 133 12.81 -16.90 -12.30
CA GLU A 133 13.20 -17.98 -11.39
C GLU A 133 12.52 -17.91 -10.02
N ASP A 134 11.53 -17.03 -9.84
CA ASP A 134 10.88 -16.80 -8.55
C ASP A 134 9.39 -17.13 -8.58
N LEU A 135 8.90 -17.65 -7.46
CA LEU A 135 7.47 -17.63 -7.14
C LEU A 135 7.16 -16.31 -6.43
N VAL A 136 6.29 -15.53 -7.07
CA VAL A 136 5.80 -14.24 -6.59
C VAL A 136 4.43 -14.43 -5.96
N SER A 137 4.26 -13.97 -4.73
CA SER A 137 2.96 -13.93 -4.04
C SER A 137 2.55 -12.49 -3.81
N ILE A 138 1.31 -12.16 -4.15
CA ILE A 138 0.77 -10.80 -4.11
C ILE A 138 -0.40 -10.75 -3.13
N ASN A 139 -0.26 -9.89 -2.11
CA ASN A 139 -1.25 -9.72 -1.05
C ASN A 139 -1.74 -8.27 -1.00
N CYS A 140 -3.04 -8.07 -1.15
CA CYS A 140 -3.68 -6.76 -1.15
C CYS A 140 -4.45 -6.52 0.15
N TYR A 141 -4.41 -5.29 0.65
CA TYR A 141 -5.14 -4.85 1.84
C TYR A 141 -5.77 -3.50 1.56
N GLN A 142 -7.06 -3.34 1.88
CA GLN A 142 -7.72 -2.03 1.84
C GLN A 142 -7.21 -1.18 3.00
N ILE A 143 -6.99 0.10 2.76
CA ILE A 143 -6.57 1.02 3.81
C ILE A 143 -7.79 1.50 4.61
N ASP A 144 -7.66 1.54 5.94
CA ASP A 144 -8.70 2.06 6.82
C ASP A 144 -8.95 3.57 6.56
N GLY A 145 -10.21 3.95 6.47
CA GLY A 145 -10.64 5.30 6.09
C GLY A 145 -10.60 5.62 4.59
N ASP A 146 -10.05 4.74 3.75
CA ASP A 146 -10.06 4.88 2.28
C ASP A 146 -10.19 3.50 1.59
N PRO A 147 -11.43 3.05 1.31
CA PRO A 147 -11.66 1.72 0.75
C PRO A 147 -11.17 1.55 -0.70
N ASP A 148 -10.87 2.66 -1.40
CA ASP A 148 -10.35 2.68 -2.77
C ASP A 148 -8.82 2.75 -2.81
N LEU A 149 -8.15 2.95 -1.67
CA LEU A 149 -6.71 2.87 -1.54
C LEU A 149 -6.28 1.47 -1.08
N ILE A 150 -5.44 0.82 -1.88
CA ILE A 150 -4.99 -0.54 -1.67
C ILE A 150 -3.48 -0.54 -1.40
N ALA A 151 -3.08 -1.10 -0.28
CA ALA A 151 -1.72 -1.53 -0.03
C ALA A 151 -1.50 -2.90 -0.68
N VAL A 152 -0.42 -3.05 -1.44
CA VAL A 152 -0.01 -4.34 -2.00
C VAL A 152 1.38 -4.69 -1.50
N PHE A 153 1.54 -5.93 -1.08
CA PHE A 153 2.82 -6.50 -0.69
C PHE A 153 3.15 -7.65 -1.62
N VAL A 154 4.35 -7.61 -2.19
CA VAL A 154 4.90 -8.63 -3.06
C VAL A 154 5.99 -9.35 -2.32
N THR A 155 5.85 -10.67 -2.18
CA THR A 155 6.90 -11.52 -1.61
C THR A 155 7.40 -12.52 -2.64
N THR A 156 8.71 -12.72 -2.70
CA THR A 156 9.37 -13.62 -3.65
C THR A 156 10.05 -14.79 -2.92
N LEU A 157 10.12 -15.94 -3.60
CA LEU A 157 10.88 -17.11 -3.17
C LEU A 157 11.43 -17.81 -4.42
N PRO A 158 12.74 -18.14 -4.49
CA PRO A 158 13.29 -18.88 -5.62
C PRO A 158 12.54 -20.17 -5.87
N ILE A 159 12.14 -20.40 -7.13
CA ILE A 159 11.26 -21.50 -7.52
C ILE A 159 11.84 -22.88 -7.17
N LYS A 160 13.18 -22.99 -7.13
CA LYS A 160 13.91 -24.19 -6.69
C LYS A 160 13.66 -24.54 -5.21
N ASP A 161 13.33 -23.54 -4.39
CA ASP A 161 13.12 -23.66 -2.96
C ASP A 161 11.62 -23.73 -2.60
N VAL A 162 10.73 -23.57 -3.59
CA VAL A 162 9.28 -23.55 -3.43
C VAL A 162 8.73 -24.97 -3.22
N PRO A 163 7.93 -25.21 -2.16
CA PRO A 163 7.29 -26.49 -1.95
C PRO A 163 6.22 -26.74 -3.02
N THR A 164 6.13 -27.99 -3.46
CA THR A 164 5.09 -28.42 -4.41
C THR A 164 4.00 -29.18 -3.66
N VAL A 165 2.74 -28.79 -3.86
CA VAL A 165 1.58 -29.48 -3.29
C VAL A 165 0.63 -29.85 -4.43
N ALA A 166 0.28 -31.13 -4.54
CA ALA A 166 -0.53 -31.67 -5.63
C ALA A 166 0.00 -31.27 -7.03
N GLY A 167 1.33 -31.32 -7.19
CA GLY A 167 2.01 -31.00 -8.44
C GLY A 167 2.04 -29.50 -8.80
N LYS A 168 1.64 -28.60 -7.90
CA LYS A 168 1.68 -27.15 -8.12
C LYS A 168 2.60 -26.45 -7.11
N PRO A 169 3.45 -25.51 -7.55
CA PRO A 169 4.18 -24.62 -6.65
C PRO A 169 3.22 -23.92 -5.70
N LYS A 170 3.57 -23.83 -4.42
CA LYS A 170 2.77 -23.15 -3.39
C LYS A 170 3.61 -22.13 -2.63
N PRO A 171 3.05 -20.95 -2.32
CA PRO A 171 3.73 -20.00 -1.45
C PRO A 171 4.13 -20.64 -0.12
N ASP A 172 5.40 -20.52 0.23
CA ASP A 172 5.89 -20.83 1.56
C ASP A 172 5.93 -19.54 2.37
N THR A 173 4.99 -19.41 3.30
CA THR A 173 4.76 -18.14 4.00
C THR A 173 5.91 -17.76 4.92
N GLY A 174 6.72 -18.72 5.37
CA GLY A 174 7.84 -18.48 6.27
C GLY A 174 9.18 -18.27 5.55
N ARG A 175 9.23 -18.47 4.22
CA ARG A 175 10.45 -18.35 3.42
C ARG A 175 10.36 -17.35 2.29
N GLY A 176 9.15 -16.98 1.84
CA GLY A 176 8.97 -15.88 0.90
C GLY A 176 9.16 -14.54 1.60
N HIS A 177 10.03 -13.70 1.07
CA HIS A 177 10.41 -12.41 1.66
C HIS A 177 9.89 -11.23 0.85
N LEU A 178 9.61 -10.12 1.52
CA LEU A 178 9.12 -8.88 0.94
C LEU A 178 10.14 -8.31 -0.04
N ASP A 179 9.67 -8.06 -1.26
CA ASP A 179 10.48 -7.63 -2.40
C ASP A 179 9.97 -6.30 -2.96
N ALA A 180 8.66 -6.10 -2.99
CA ALA A 180 8.05 -4.83 -3.36
C ALA A 180 6.86 -4.46 -2.47
N VAL A 181 6.66 -3.16 -2.32
CA VAL A 181 5.51 -2.54 -1.64
C VAL A 181 4.85 -1.57 -2.61
N MET A 182 3.53 -1.61 -2.72
CA MET A 182 2.78 -0.73 -3.59
C MET A 182 1.63 -0.04 -2.85
N LEU A 183 1.30 1.17 -3.32
CA LEU A 183 0.04 1.84 -3.04
C LEU A 183 -0.68 2.07 -4.36
N ALA A 184 -1.92 1.62 -4.46
CA ALA A 184 -2.67 1.69 -5.70
C ALA A 184 -4.13 2.07 -5.47
N SER A 185 -4.70 2.78 -6.45
CA SER A 185 -6.15 2.90 -6.53
C SER A 185 -6.76 1.56 -6.92
N LEU A 186 -7.89 1.22 -6.29
CA LEU A 186 -8.61 -0.02 -6.57
C LEU A 186 -9.07 -0.07 -8.04
N ALA A 187 -9.51 1.06 -8.61
CA ALA A 187 -9.93 1.14 -10.01
C ALA A 187 -8.79 0.73 -10.96
N TYR A 188 -7.57 1.22 -10.75
CA TYR A 188 -6.41 0.85 -11.56
C TYR A 188 -6.08 -0.64 -11.45
N LEU A 189 -6.09 -1.20 -10.23
CA LEU A 189 -5.85 -2.64 -10.05
C LEU A 189 -6.94 -3.48 -10.74
N LYS A 190 -8.21 -3.05 -10.71
CA LYS A 190 -9.28 -3.79 -11.39
C LYS A 190 -9.15 -3.75 -12.91
N GLU A 191 -8.74 -2.62 -13.46
CA GLU A 191 -8.47 -2.46 -14.89
C GLU A 191 -7.30 -3.34 -15.35
N THR A 192 -6.22 -3.42 -14.55
CA THR A 192 -4.98 -4.09 -14.95
C THR A 192 -4.93 -5.57 -14.55
N TRP A 193 -5.48 -5.93 -13.39
CA TRP A 193 -5.40 -7.28 -12.80
C TRP A 193 -6.73 -8.04 -12.85
N GLY A 194 -7.81 -7.39 -13.29
CA GLY A 194 -9.15 -7.94 -13.43
C GLY A 194 -10.07 -7.64 -12.25
N GLU A 195 -11.36 -7.95 -12.40
CA GLU A 195 -12.39 -7.63 -11.39
C GLU A 195 -12.48 -8.68 -10.26
N ASP A 196 -12.09 -9.92 -10.57
CA ASP A 196 -12.26 -11.09 -9.71
C ASP A 196 -11.29 -11.08 -8.54
N ARG A 197 -11.83 -10.84 -7.34
CA ARG A 197 -11.09 -10.82 -6.08
C ARG A 197 -11.47 -12.00 -5.20
N ILE A 198 -10.49 -12.53 -4.48
CA ILE A 198 -10.63 -13.59 -3.49
C ILE A 198 -10.24 -13.00 -2.14
N PHE A 199 -11.20 -12.91 -1.24
CA PHE A 199 -11.00 -12.39 0.10
C PHE A 199 -10.70 -13.51 1.08
N ASP A 200 -9.76 -13.26 1.98
CA ASP A 200 -9.58 -14.05 3.19
C ASP A 200 -10.81 -13.92 4.09
N ALA A 201 -11.16 -14.98 4.82
CA ALA A 201 -12.32 -14.96 5.70
C ALA A 201 -12.17 -13.95 6.85
N ALA A 202 -10.93 -13.65 7.26
CA ALA A 202 -10.61 -12.65 8.28
C ALA A 202 -10.31 -11.25 7.69
N HIS A 203 -10.59 -11.03 6.40
CA HIS A 203 -10.32 -9.75 5.73
C HIS A 203 -11.00 -8.57 6.45
N HIS A 204 -10.23 -7.50 6.64
CA HIS A 204 -10.70 -6.22 7.13
C HIS A 204 -9.77 -5.10 6.61
N PRO A 205 -10.23 -3.84 6.52
CA PRO A 205 -9.36 -2.70 6.24
C PRO A 205 -8.25 -2.58 7.29
N VAL A 206 -7.05 -2.19 6.86
CA VAL A 206 -5.85 -2.14 7.70
C VAL A 206 -5.35 -0.72 7.88
N ALA A 207 -4.75 -0.44 9.03
CA ALA A 207 -4.06 0.82 9.24
C ALA A 207 -2.64 0.79 8.66
N TRP A 208 -2.25 1.84 7.94
CA TRP A 208 -0.88 2.06 7.48
C TRP A 208 -0.03 2.68 8.59
N LYS A 209 0.29 1.89 9.61
CA LYS A 209 1.12 2.27 10.77
C LYS A 209 1.77 1.07 11.43
#